data_AF-W1F652-F1
#
_entry.id   AF-W1F652-F1
#
_cell.length_a   1.000
_cell.length_b   1.000
_cell.length_c   1.000
_cell.angle_alpha   90.00
_cell.angle_beta   90.00
_cell.angle_gamma   90.00
#
_symmetry.space_group_name_H-M   'P 1'
#
loop_
_entity.id
_entity.type
_entity.pdbx_description
1 polymer ?
#
loop_
_entity_poly.entity_id
_entity_poly.type
_entity_poly.pdbx_seq_one_letter_code
_entity_poly.pdbx_strand_id
1 'polypeptide(L)'
;MRRGTRKKRSKYIAKAFISSFIAITVGAGITLAVLILSGSIEFIPMQVIPIAGMIAGNAMVAVGLCYNNLGQRVISEQQQIQEKLSLGATPKQASAILIRDSIRAALIPTVDSAKTVGLVSLPGMMSGLIFAGIDPVKAIKYQIMVTFMLLSTASLSTIIACYLTYRKFYNSRHQLVVTQLKKK
;
A
#
# COMPACT_ATOMS: atom_id res chain seq x y z
N MET A 1 23.49 -33.91 4.94
CA MET A 1 24.06 -32.66 4.36
C MET A 1 22.95 -31.62 4.11
N ARG A 2 22.49 -30.89 5.14
CA ARG A 2 21.38 -29.89 5.06
C ARG A 2 21.75 -28.59 5.80
N ARG A 3 22.75 -27.84 5.31
CA ARG A 3 23.11 -26.52 5.85
C ARG A 3 23.52 -25.57 4.72
N GLY A 4 22.54 -25.06 3.96
CA GLY A 4 22.83 -24.14 2.84
C GLY A 4 21.78 -23.06 2.53
N THR A 5 20.57 -23.12 3.10
CA THR A 5 19.43 -22.31 2.60
C THR A 5 19.04 -21.10 3.45
N ARG A 6 19.70 -20.83 4.59
CA ARG A 6 19.32 -19.72 5.49
C ARG A 6 19.77 -18.34 5.00
N LYS A 7 20.94 -18.23 4.33
CA LYS A 7 21.48 -16.95 3.84
C LYS A 7 20.76 -16.39 2.60
N LYS A 8 20.16 -17.23 1.75
CA LYS A 8 19.38 -16.76 0.59
C LYS A 8 18.00 -16.22 1.01
N ARG A 9 17.32 -16.86 1.96
CA ARG A 9 15.98 -16.45 2.47
C ARG A 9 15.98 -15.03 3.06
N SER A 10 17.05 -14.66 3.79
CA SER A 10 17.20 -13.34 4.42
C SER A 10 17.35 -12.19 3.40
N LYS A 11 18.13 -12.38 2.32
CA LYS A 11 18.34 -11.32 1.32
C LYS A 11 17.09 -11.01 0.49
N TYR A 12 16.20 -11.98 0.26
CA TYR A 12 14.96 -11.73 -0.49
C TYR A 12 13.88 -11.05 0.35
N ILE A 13 13.71 -11.44 1.62
CA ILE A 13 12.82 -10.75 2.56
C ILE A 13 13.34 -9.32 2.79
N ALA A 14 14.65 -9.13 2.95
CA ALA A 14 15.25 -7.81 3.06
C ALA A 14 15.02 -6.96 1.79
N LYS A 15 15.16 -7.55 0.59
CA LYS A 15 14.86 -6.84 -0.66
C LYS A 15 13.38 -6.52 -0.83
N ALA A 16 12.47 -7.37 -0.36
CA ALA A 16 11.04 -7.08 -0.36
C ALA A 16 10.74 -5.93 0.61
N PHE A 17 11.32 -5.98 1.82
CA PHE A 17 11.20 -4.95 2.84
C PHE A 17 11.72 -3.59 2.36
N ILE A 18 12.88 -3.54 1.69
CA ILE A 18 13.43 -2.30 1.13
C ILE A 18 12.49 -1.71 0.06
N SER A 19 11.88 -2.53 -0.81
CA SER A 19 10.90 -2.00 -1.77
C SER A 19 9.64 -1.48 -1.09
N SER A 20 9.15 -2.14 -0.04
CA SER A 20 8.02 -1.65 0.76
C SER A 20 8.35 -0.33 1.42
N PHE A 21 9.54 -0.23 2.03
CA PHE A 21 9.99 0.96 2.71
C PHE A 21 10.08 2.13 1.74
N ILE A 22 10.74 1.95 0.58
CA ILE A 22 10.80 2.98 -0.46
C ILE A 22 9.41 3.38 -0.94
N ALA A 23 8.51 2.42 -1.19
CA ALA A 23 7.17 2.71 -1.66
C ALA A 23 6.35 3.52 -0.64
N ILE A 24 6.44 3.15 0.64
CA ILE A 24 5.77 3.85 1.73
C ILE A 24 6.37 5.24 1.91
N THR A 25 7.70 5.37 1.97
CA THR A 25 8.37 6.66 2.15
C THR A 25 8.10 7.61 1.00
N VAL A 26 8.12 7.13 -0.25
CA VAL A 26 7.82 7.95 -1.43
C VAL A 26 6.33 8.31 -1.46
N GLY A 27 5.43 7.35 -1.25
CA GLY A 27 3.99 7.61 -1.25
C GLY A 27 3.57 8.57 -0.14
N ALA A 28 4.02 8.33 1.09
CA ALA A 28 3.79 9.19 2.25
C ALA A 28 4.48 10.55 2.12
N GLY A 29 5.71 10.58 1.60
CA GLY A 29 6.46 11.81 1.40
C GLY A 29 5.80 12.72 0.38
N ILE A 30 5.33 12.17 -0.75
CA ILE A 30 4.60 12.93 -1.77
C ILE A 30 3.31 13.52 -1.18
N THR A 31 2.51 12.72 -0.47
CA THR A 31 1.23 13.23 0.08
C THR A 31 1.45 14.29 1.15
N LEU A 32 2.43 14.08 2.03
CA LEU A 32 2.79 15.04 3.07
C LEU A 32 3.36 16.34 2.46
N ALA A 33 4.21 16.25 1.43
CA ALA A 33 4.72 17.41 0.71
C ALA A 33 3.60 18.22 0.04
N VAL A 34 2.65 17.56 -0.63
CA VAL A 34 1.51 18.23 -1.26
C VAL A 34 0.66 18.99 -0.23
N LEU A 35 0.44 18.42 0.96
CA LEU A 35 -0.36 19.06 2.00
C LEU A 35 0.31 20.31 2.59
N ILE A 36 1.62 20.26 2.79
CA ILE A 36 2.39 21.41 3.29
C ILE A 36 2.42 22.51 2.22
N LEU A 37 2.75 22.15 0.97
CA LEU A 37 2.84 23.11 -0.13
C LEU A 37 1.49 23.75 -0.46
N SER A 38 0.39 23.01 -0.30
CA SER A 38 -0.96 23.53 -0.48
C SER A 38 -1.43 24.42 0.68
N GLY A 39 -0.66 24.55 1.77
CA GLY A 39 -1.06 25.30 2.96
C GLY A 39 -2.24 24.68 3.71
N SER A 40 -2.58 23.41 3.46
CA SER A 40 -3.70 22.73 4.12
C SER A 40 -3.37 22.31 5.56
N ILE A 41 -2.08 22.15 5.87
CA ILE A 41 -1.56 21.84 7.20
C ILE A 41 -0.47 22.86 7.54
N GLU A 42 -0.56 23.46 8.72
CA GLU A 42 0.51 24.31 9.25
C GLU A 42 1.66 23.42 9.70
N PHE A 43 2.90 23.83 9.41
CA PHE A 43 4.10 23.05 9.75
C PHE A 43 4.44 23.17 11.24
N ILE A 44 3.49 22.79 12.10
CA ILE A 44 3.57 22.80 13.55
C ILE A 44 3.75 21.34 14.03
N PRO A 45 4.72 21.06 14.91
CA PRO A 45 5.01 19.70 15.37
C PRO A 45 3.78 18.94 15.89
N MET A 46 2.89 19.63 16.60
CA MET A 46 1.66 19.06 17.16
C MET A 46 0.68 18.51 16.11
N GLN A 47 0.67 19.06 14.88
CA GLN A 47 -0.15 18.57 13.78
C GLN A 47 0.60 17.57 12.91
N VAL A 48 1.87 17.87 12.61
CA VAL A 48 2.69 17.08 11.67
C VAL A 48 2.96 15.69 12.21
N ILE A 49 3.25 15.55 13.51
CA ILE A 49 3.60 14.24 14.11
C ILE A 49 2.44 13.24 14.00
N PRO A 50 1.20 13.55 14.45
CA PRO A 50 0.06 12.64 14.27
C PRO A 50 -0.24 12.35 12.80
N ILE A 51 -0.20 13.37 11.93
CA ILE A 51 -0.55 13.21 10.51
C ILE A 51 0.47 12.32 9.79
N ALA A 52 1.76 12.54 10.01
CA ALA A 52 2.81 11.67 9.48
C ALA A 52 2.63 10.22 9.94
N GLY A 53 2.29 10.01 11.22
CA GLY A 53 1.98 8.69 11.77
C GLY A 53 0.78 8.03 11.08
N MET A 54 -0.30 8.76 10.86
CA MET A 54 -1.49 8.26 10.16
C MET A 54 -1.20 7.90 8.70
N ILE A 55 -0.50 8.78 7.98
CA ILE A 55 -0.09 8.57 6.58
C ILE A 55 0.77 7.30 6.49
N ALA A 56 1.81 7.20 7.31
CA ALA A 56 2.73 6.06 7.29
C ALA A 56 2.05 4.75 7.70
N GLY A 57 1.22 4.78 8.74
CA GLY A 57 0.49 3.60 9.22
C GLY A 57 -0.49 3.07 8.18
N ASN A 58 -1.30 3.96 7.57
CA ASN A 58 -2.23 3.57 6.52
C ASN A 58 -1.51 3.06 5.27
N ALA A 59 -0.41 3.69 4.86
CA ALA A 59 0.44 3.21 3.78
C ALA A 59 0.98 1.80 4.04
N MET A 60 1.45 1.53 5.27
CA MET A 60 1.95 0.23 5.68
C MET A 60 0.89 -0.87 5.57
N VAL A 61 -0.31 -0.60 6.09
CA VAL A 61 -1.44 -1.55 6.04
C VAL A 61 -1.84 -1.84 4.59
N ALA A 62 -2.01 -0.79 3.77
CA ALA A 62 -2.39 -0.94 2.37
C ALA A 62 -1.33 -1.71 1.56
N VAL A 63 -0.04 -1.38 1.72
CA VAL A 63 1.06 -2.09 1.05
C VAL A 63 1.14 -3.55 1.51
N GLY A 64 0.97 -3.82 2.80
CA GLY A 64 0.94 -5.18 3.36
C GLY A 64 -0.18 -6.04 2.77
N LEU A 65 -1.39 -5.49 2.69
CA LEU A 65 -2.54 -6.11 2.04
C LEU A 65 -2.29 -6.37 0.55
N CYS A 66 -1.69 -5.40 -0.16
CA CYS A 66 -1.37 -5.54 -1.58
C CYS A 66 -0.39 -6.70 -1.81
N TYR A 67 0.65 -6.83 -0.99
CA TYR A 67 1.61 -7.94 -1.13
C TYR A 67 1.04 -9.29 -0.77
N ASN A 68 0.23 -9.37 0.28
CA ASN A 68 -0.40 -10.62 0.65
C ASN A 68 -1.33 -11.10 -0.46
N ASN A 69 -2.18 -10.20 -1.00
CA ASN A 69 -3.06 -10.52 -2.12
C ASN A 69 -2.28 -10.90 -3.38
N LEU A 70 -1.26 -10.13 -3.75
CA LEU A 70 -0.45 -10.40 -4.93
C LEU A 70 0.28 -11.74 -4.81
N GLY A 71 0.89 -12.02 -3.66
CA GLY A 71 1.58 -13.28 -3.39
C GLY A 71 0.64 -14.48 -3.47
N GLN A 72 -0.55 -14.39 -2.84
CA GLN A 72 -1.55 -15.47 -2.90
C GLN A 72 -2.05 -15.71 -4.33
N ARG A 73 -2.33 -14.65 -5.09
CA ARG A 73 -2.79 -14.75 -6.47
C ARG A 73 -1.73 -15.32 -7.41
N VAL A 74 -0.46 -14.96 -7.24
CA VAL A 74 0.64 -15.55 -8.04
C VAL A 74 0.74 -17.06 -7.80
N ILE A 75 0.49 -17.54 -6.57
CA ILE A 75 0.47 -18.98 -6.27
C ILE A 75 -0.78 -19.63 -6.86
N SER A 76 -1.95 -19.03 -6.66
CA SER A 76 -3.23 -19.61 -7.07
C SER A 76 -3.41 -19.65 -8.59
N GLU A 77 -2.99 -18.59 -9.29
CA GLU A 77 -3.14 -18.44 -10.74
C GLU A 77 -1.84 -18.78 -11.48
N GLN A 78 -0.90 -19.47 -10.82
CA GLN A 78 0.41 -19.80 -11.39
C GLN A 78 0.28 -20.50 -12.75
N GLN A 79 -0.64 -21.44 -12.86
CA GLN A 79 -0.88 -22.20 -14.09
C GLN A 79 -1.35 -21.28 -15.23
N GLN A 80 -2.31 -20.39 -14.97
CA GLN A 80 -2.78 -19.41 -15.95
C GLN A 80 -1.68 -18.44 -16.39
N ILE A 81 -0.78 -18.05 -15.48
CA ILE A 81 0.36 -17.21 -15.82
C ILE A 81 1.32 -17.97 -16.77
N GLN A 82 1.58 -19.25 -16.51
CA GLN A 82 2.44 -20.09 -17.37
C GLN A 82 1.82 -20.37 -18.74
N GLU A 83 0.51 -20.55 -18.82
CA GLU A 83 -0.23 -20.67 -20.08
C GLU A 83 -0.07 -19.40 -20.92
N LYS A 84 -0.29 -18.22 -20.32
CA LYS A 84 -0.10 -16.93 -21.00
C LYS A 84 1.34 -16.75 -21.50
N LEU A 85 2.34 -17.10 -20.69
CA LEU A 85 3.75 -17.03 -21.10
C LEU A 85 4.07 -18.00 -22.24
N SER A 86 3.50 -19.21 -22.23
CA SER A 86 3.66 -20.21 -23.30
C SER A 86 3.02 -19.76 -24.62
N LEU A 87 1.93 -18.98 -24.54
CA LEU A 87 1.30 -18.33 -25.69
C LEU A 87 2.05 -17.07 -26.17
N GLY A 88 3.23 -16.77 -25.62
CA GLY A 88 4.06 -15.63 -26.00
C GLY A 88 3.71 -14.32 -25.31
N ALA A 89 2.84 -14.31 -24.31
CA ALA A 89 2.53 -13.09 -23.55
C ALA A 89 3.76 -12.60 -22.77
N THR A 90 3.92 -11.29 -22.68
CA THR A 90 4.98 -10.69 -21.84
C THR A 90 4.64 -10.82 -20.35
N PRO A 91 5.64 -10.86 -19.45
CA PRO A 91 5.41 -10.83 -17.99
C PRO A 91 4.48 -9.71 -17.52
N LYS A 92 4.53 -8.55 -18.19
CA LYS A 92 3.66 -7.41 -17.90
C LYS A 92 2.20 -7.73 -18.22
N GLN A 93 1.93 -8.34 -19.36
CA GLN A 93 0.58 -8.75 -19.76
C GLN A 93 0.04 -9.88 -18.88
N ALA A 94 0.89 -10.86 -18.55
CA ALA A 94 0.49 -11.99 -17.72
C ALA A 94 0.13 -11.57 -16.28
N SER A 95 0.83 -10.57 -15.73
CA SER A 95 0.58 -10.05 -14.37
C SER A 95 -0.32 -8.82 -14.27
N ALA A 96 -0.73 -8.19 -15.38
CA ALA A 96 -1.48 -6.92 -15.34
C ALA A 96 -2.79 -7.02 -14.53
N ILE A 97 -3.56 -8.09 -14.75
CA ILE A 97 -4.82 -8.34 -14.04
C ILE A 97 -4.55 -8.55 -12.55
N LEU A 98 -3.56 -9.38 -12.23
CA LEU A 98 -3.12 -9.68 -10.87
C LEU A 98 -2.74 -8.42 -10.08
N ILE A 99 -1.96 -7.54 -10.72
CA ILE A 99 -1.52 -6.26 -10.16
C ILE A 99 -2.73 -5.38 -9.87
N ARG A 100 -3.62 -5.22 -10.86
CA ARG A 100 -4.81 -4.36 -10.73
C ARG A 100 -5.72 -4.84 -9.61
N ASP A 101 -5.99 -6.14 -9.55
CA ASP A 101 -6.85 -6.72 -8.53
C ASP A 101 -6.23 -6.63 -7.14
N SER A 102 -4.91 -6.82 -7.02
CA SER A 102 -4.21 -6.73 -5.74
C SER A 102 -4.21 -5.30 -5.20
N ILE A 103 -4.01 -4.29 -6.07
CA ILE A 103 -4.12 -2.88 -5.70
C ILE A 103 -5.56 -2.58 -5.28
N ARG A 104 -6.55 -3.02 -6.06
CA ARG A 104 -7.97 -2.80 -5.72
C ARG A 104 -8.30 -3.39 -4.36
N ALA A 105 -7.91 -4.64 -4.10
CA ALA A 105 -8.15 -5.32 -2.84
C ALA A 105 -7.50 -4.59 -1.66
N ALA A 106 -6.31 -4.02 -1.84
CA ALA A 106 -5.62 -3.26 -0.81
C ALA A 106 -6.30 -1.93 -0.45
N LEU A 107 -7.06 -1.34 -1.38
CA LEU A 107 -7.74 -0.06 -1.17
C LEU A 107 -9.16 -0.20 -0.60
N ILE A 108 -9.75 -1.40 -0.65
CA ILE A 108 -11.10 -1.67 -0.11
C ILE A 108 -11.25 -1.16 1.33
N PRO A 109 -10.35 -1.48 2.29
CA PRO A 109 -10.53 -1.04 3.68
C PRO A 109 -10.49 0.48 3.84
N THR A 110 -9.62 1.16 3.10
CA THR A 110 -9.50 2.63 3.14
C THR A 110 -10.75 3.29 2.54
N VAL A 111 -11.28 2.74 1.45
CA VAL A 111 -12.52 3.22 0.83
C VAL A 111 -13.73 2.97 1.75
N ASP A 112 -13.82 1.79 2.36
CA ASP A 112 -14.97 1.46 3.22
C ASP A 112 -14.94 2.26 4.52
N SER A 113 -13.75 2.53 5.08
CA SER A 113 -13.60 3.48 6.19
C SER A 113 -14.04 4.88 5.77
N ALA A 114 -13.68 5.34 4.57
CA ALA A 114 -14.09 6.66 4.09
C ALA A 114 -15.62 6.80 3.93
N LYS A 115 -16.32 5.71 3.57
CA LYS A 115 -17.79 5.70 3.45
C LYS A 115 -18.50 5.74 4.80
N THR A 116 -17.91 5.14 5.84
CA THR A 116 -18.56 5.06 7.17
C THR A 116 -18.36 6.33 8.00
N VAL A 117 -17.29 7.08 7.73
CA VAL A 117 -16.97 8.37 8.36
C VAL A 117 -18.11 9.37 8.12
N GLY A 118 -18.68 9.88 9.20
CA GLY A 118 -19.73 10.90 9.16
C GLY A 118 -21.16 10.39 8.96
N LEU A 119 -21.35 9.15 8.48
CA LEU A 119 -22.67 8.50 8.40
C LEU A 119 -22.98 7.65 9.63
N VAL A 120 -22.05 6.79 10.04
CA VAL A 120 -22.27 5.81 11.11
C VAL A 120 -21.31 6.02 12.27
N SER A 121 -20.15 6.62 12.01
CA SER A 121 -19.13 6.85 13.02
C SER A 121 -18.55 8.25 12.89
N LEU A 122 -18.55 8.98 14.01
CA LEU A 122 -17.78 10.21 14.17
C LEU A 122 -16.34 9.81 14.54
N PRO A 123 -15.34 10.07 13.68
CA PRO A 123 -13.96 9.71 13.96
C PRO A 123 -13.46 10.34 15.26
N GLY A 124 -12.62 9.63 16.02
CA GLY A 124 -12.18 10.09 17.34
C GLY A 124 -11.48 11.46 17.33
N MET A 125 -10.71 11.78 16.28
CA MET A 125 -10.11 13.10 16.10
C MET A 125 -11.17 14.19 15.91
N MET A 126 -12.18 13.93 15.08
CA MET A 126 -13.27 14.87 14.82
C MET A 126 -14.09 15.13 16.10
N SER A 127 -14.50 14.08 16.80
CA SER A 127 -15.21 14.20 18.07
C SER A 127 -14.37 14.92 19.14
N GLY A 128 -13.06 14.62 19.20
CA GLY A 128 -12.14 15.26 20.14
C GLY A 128 -12.03 16.78 19.93
N LEU A 129 -11.94 17.23 18.68
CA LEU A 129 -11.91 18.67 18.36
C LEU A 129 -13.24 19.35 18.71
N ILE A 130 -14.37 18.68 18.47
CA ILE A 130 -15.71 19.18 18.83
C ILE A 130 -15.83 19.33 20.35
N PHE A 131 -15.43 18.31 21.12
CA PHE A 131 -15.46 18.38 22.59
C PHE A 131 -14.48 19.40 23.17
N ALA A 132 -13.39 19.71 22.45
CA ALA A 132 -12.46 20.77 22.82
C ALA A 132 -12.99 22.20 22.51
N GLY A 133 -14.23 22.33 22.05
CA GLY A 133 -14.88 23.61 21.77
C GLY A 133 -14.54 24.21 20.40
N ILE A 134 -13.91 23.45 19.51
CA ILE A 134 -13.70 23.89 18.12
C ILE A 134 -15.02 23.79 17.35
N ASP A 135 -15.26 24.78 16.50
CA ASP A 135 -16.41 24.82 15.60
C ASP A 135 -16.59 23.49 14.83
N PRO A 136 -17.76 22.83 14.92
CA PRO A 136 -18.01 21.54 14.27
C PRO A 136 -17.80 21.57 12.76
N VAL A 137 -18.08 22.68 12.09
CA VAL A 137 -17.90 22.82 10.64
C VAL A 137 -16.42 22.76 10.28
N LYS A 138 -15.55 23.37 11.10
CA LYS A 138 -14.09 23.24 10.93
C LYS A 138 -13.62 21.80 11.14
N ALA A 139 -14.10 21.13 12.19
CA ALA A 139 -13.73 19.74 12.48
C ALA A 139 -14.09 18.79 11.33
N ILE A 140 -15.28 18.96 10.72
CA ILE A 140 -15.71 18.18 9.55
C ILE A 140 -14.78 18.42 8.35
N LYS A 141 -14.45 19.68 8.04
CA LYS A 141 -13.56 20.01 6.91
C LYS A 141 -12.19 19.35 7.05
N TYR A 142 -11.60 19.40 8.25
CA TYR A 142 -10.34 18.70 8.52
C TYR A 142 -10.47 17.19 8.36
N GLN A 143 -11.56 16.60 8.83
CA GLN A 143 -11.77 15.16 8.69
C GLN A 143 -11.89 14.73 7.22
N ILE A 144 -12.61 15.49 6.40
CA ILE A 144 -12.72 15.24 4.95
C ILE A 144 -11.32 15.30 4.31
N MET A 145 -10.53 16.31 4.63
CA MET A 145 -9.14 16.44 4.16
C MET A 145 -8.29 15.23 4.54
N VAL A 146 -8.35 14.79 5.80
CA VAL A 146 -7.60 13.61 6.29
C VAL A 146 -8.03 12.34 5.56
N THR A 147 -9.33 12.14 5.36
CA THR A 147 -9.85 10.95 4.66
C THR A 147 -9.32 10.88 3.22
N PHE A 148 -9.37 11.99 2.48
CA PHE A 148 -8.82 12.05 1.12
C PHE A 148 -7.30 11.85 1.10
N MET A 149 -6.58 12.48 2.03
CA MET A 149 -5.14 12.29 2.20
C MET A 149 -4.76 10.81 2.39
N LEU A 150 -5.46 10.10 3.28
CA LEU A 150 -5.20 8.69 3.54
C LEU A 150 -5.51 7.84 2.31
N LEU A 151 -6.61 8.13 1.61
CA LEU A 151 -6.99 7.45 0.37
C LEU A 151 -5.92 7.62 -0.72
N SER A 152 -5.44 8.85 -0.92
CA SER A 152 -4.38 9.17 -1.87
C SER A 152 -3.06 8.50 -1.49
N THR A 153 -2.70 8.52 -0.20
CA THR A 153 -1.47 7.89 0.30
C THR A 153 -1.49 6.39 0.07
N ALA A 154 -2.60 5.72 0.44
CA ALA A 154 -2.75 4.28 0.23
C ALA A 154 -2.66 3.94 -1.26
N SER A 155 -3.31 4.72 -2.12
CA SER A 155 -3.30 4.52 -3.57
C SER A 155 -1.88 4.65 -4.15
N LEU A 156 -1.19 5.76 -3.86
CA LEU A 156 0.18 5.97 -4.35
C LEU A 156 1.15 4.90 -3.84
N SER A 157 1.12 4.62 -2.53
CA SER A 157 2.02 3.66 -1.91
C SER A 157 1.81 2.25 -2.45
N THR A 158 0.57 1.81 -2.62
CA THR A 158 0.25 0.47 -3.16
C THR A 158 0.61 0.35 -4.64
N ILE A 159 0.36 1.37 -5.45
CA ILE A 159 0.77 1.40 -6.86
C ILE A 159 2.29 1.26 -6.96
N ILE A 160 3.05 2.10 -6.24
CA ILE A 160 4.52 2.07 -6.26
C ILE A 160 5.04 0.71 -5.77
N ALA A 161 4.51 0.21 -4.65
CA ALA A 161 4.89 -1.08 -4.08
C ALA A 161 4.65 -2.24 -5.04
N CYS A 162 3.49 -2.26 -5.69
CA CYS A 162 3.10 -3.32 -6.61
C CYS A 162 3.98 -3.27 -7.88
N TYR A 163 4.24 -2.08 -8.43
CA TYR A 163 5.13 -1.89 -9.58
C TYR A 163 6.60 -2.23 -9.26
N LEU A 164 7.08 -2.00 -8.05
CA LEU A 164 8.44 -2.42 -7.67
C LEU A 164 8.55 -3.93 -7.43
N THR A 165 7.45 -4.57 -7.04
CA THR A 165 7.44 -5.98 -6.65
C THR A 165 7.13 -6.92 -7.80
N TYR A 166 6.27 -6.55 -8.76
CA TYR A 166 5.97 -7.42 -9.90
C TYR A 166 7.23 -7.80 -10.68
N ARG A 167 8.15 -6.84 -10.86
CA ARG A 167 9.41 -7.04 -11.59
C ARG A 167 10.34 -8.04 -10.91
N LYS A 168 10.14 -8.33 -9.62
CA LYS A 168 10.92 -9.30 -8.85
C LYS A 168 10.40 -10.74 -8.97
N PHE A 169 9.17 -10.96 -9.43
CA PHE A 169 8.63 -12.32 -9.63
C PHE A 169 9.14 -13.00 -10.91
N TYR A 170 9.69 -12.23 -11.84
CA TYR A 170 10.20 -12.71 -13.12
C TYR A 170 11.73 -12.65 -13.18
N ASN A 171 12.33 -13.69 -13.73
CA ASN A 171 13.78 -13.72 -14.00
C ASN A 171 14.09 -13.06 -15.36
N SER A 172 15.37 -12.80 -15.68
CA SER A 172 15.82 -12.22 -16.97
C SER A 172 15.40 -13.01 -18.21
N ARG A 173 14.95 -14.26 -18.02
CA ARG A 173 14.41 -15.14 -19.08
C ARG A 173 12.87 -15.12 -19.15
N HIS A 174 12.20 -14.15 -18.52
CA HIS A 174 10.74 -14.06 -18.41
C HIS A 174 10.05 -15.26 -17.73
N GLN A 175 10.82 -16.13 -17.07
CA GLN A 175 10.29 -17.26 -16.33
C GLN A 175 9.81 -16.83 -14.95
N LEU A 176 8.63 -17.33 -14.56
CA LEU A 176 8.06 -17.11 -13.25
C LEU A 176 8.84 -17.93 -12.21
N VAL A 177 9.44 -17.25 -11.23
CA VAL A 177 10.27 -17.91 -10.20
C VAL A 177 9.37 -18.37 -9.05
N VAL A 178 8.63 -19.46 -9.27
CA VAL A 178 7.67 -20.05 -8.31
C VAL A 178 8.36 -20.59 -7.04
N THR A 179 9.63 -21.00 -7.14
CA THR A 179 10.38 -21.70 -6.08
C THR A 179 10.45 -20.92 -4.75
N GLN A 180 10.10 -19.63 -4.75
CA GLN A 180 10.20 -18.74 -3.59
C GLN A 180 8.92 -18.63 -2.75
N LEU A 181 7.77 -19.13 -3.22
CA LEU A 181 6.48 -19.02 -2.52
C LEU A 181 6.02 -20.33 -1.83
N LYS A 182 6.66 -21.46 -2.14
CA LYS A 182 6.21 -22.80 -1.74
C LYS A 182 6.69 -23.29 -0.36
N LYS A 183 7.07 -22.42 0.57
CA LYS A 183 7.47 -22.82 1.93
C LYS A 183 6.77 -22.01 3.01
N LYS A 184 5.51 -22.38 3.28
CA LYS A 184 5.03 -22.50 4.66
C LYS A 184 5.89 -23.56 5.36
#